data_AF-A0A6G6IT81-F1
#
_entry.id   AF-A0A6G6IT81-F1
#
_cell.length_a   1.000
_cell.length_b   1.000
_cell.length_c   1.000
_cell.angle_alpha   90.00
_cell.angle_beta   90.00
_cell.angle_gamma   90.00
#
_symmetry.space_group_name_H-M   'P 1'
#
loop_
_entity.id
_entity.type
_entity.pdbx_description
1 polymer ?
#
loop_
_entity_poly.entity_id
_entity_poly.type
_entity_poly.pdbx_seq_one_letter_code
_entity_poly.pdbx_strand_id
1 'polypeptide(L)'
;MGMDVIGQSPVSERGEYFRNNVWWWHPLWEYCERLAPDLIPSDNLGHYNDGWGLDGPASLELANRLAAALATGEVEQYANEYAAFLAALPDEPCTICAGTGKRAEPPHTGAGTLPCNGCESSGRKPHFATHYPFSAGNVRAFEAFLRDCRGFSIS
;
A
#
# COMPACT_ATOMS: atom_id res chain seq x y z
N MET A 1 -11.48 1.37 -2.36
CA MET A 1 -11.16 2.73 -1.88
C MET A 1 -9.74 3.06 -2.32
N GLY A 2 -9.46 4.32 -2.63
CA GLY A 2 -8.15 4.77 -3.10
C GLY A 2 -7.67 5.96 -2.29
N MET A 3 -6.42 6.32 -2.52
CA MET A 3 -5.69 7.41 -1.87
C MET A 3 -5.41 8.44 -2.96
N ASP A 4 -5.99 9.62 -2.81
CA ASP A 4 -5.87 10.73 -3.74
C ASP A 4 -4.83 11.71 -3.21
N VAL A 5 -3.65 11.73 -3.81
CA VAL A 5 -2.54 12.59 -3.38
C VAL A 5 -2.46 13.81 -4.28
N ILE A 6 -2.72 14.98 -3.71
CA ILE A 6 -2.89 16.23 -4.44
C ILE A 6 -1.70 17.13 -4.18
N GLY A 7 -1.09 17.67 -5.24
CA GLY A 7 0.00 18.64 -5.11
C GLY A 7 -0.50 20.00 -4.66
N GLN A 8 0.29 20.67 -3.81
CA GLN A 8 -0.10 21.96 -3.22
C GLN A 8 0.25 23.16 -4.11
N SER A 9 1.37 23.10 -4.84
CA SER A 9 1.79 24.18 -5.76
C SER A 9 2.55 23.59 -6.95
N PRO A 10 1.87 22.73 -7.73
CA PRO A 10 2.52 21.94 -8.76
C PRO A 10 3.15 22.80 -9.85
N VAL A 11 4.35 22.43 -10.30
CA VAL A 11 5.06 23.11 -11.40
C VAL A 11 4.85 22.43 -12.76
N SER A 12 4.15 21.29 -12.77
CA SER A 12 3.77 20.54 -13.97
C SER A 12 2.50 19.71 -13.68
N GLU A 13 1.82 19.27 -14.74
CA GLU A 13 0.67 18.34 -14.64
C GLU A 13 1.00 17.08 -13.83
N ARG A 14 2.25 16.60 -13.92
CA ARG A 14 2.72 15.41 -13.18
C ARG A 14 2.70 15.63 -11.66
N GLY A 15 2.90 16.86 -11.20
CA GLY A 15 2.87 17.21 -9.79
C GLY A 15 1.47 17.51 -9.25
N GLU A 16 0.46 17.64 -10.11
CA GLU A 16 -0.89 18.03 -9.69
C GLU A 16 -1.58 16.92 -8.90
N TYR A 17 -1.42 15.68 -9.34
CA TYR A 17 -2.21 14.58 -8.82
C TYR A 17 -1.52 13.23 -9.01
N PHE A 18 -1.47 12.45 -7.93
CA PHE A 18 -1.04 11.07 -7.93
C PHE A 18 -2.12 10.20 -7.31
N ARG A 19 -2.71 9.32 -8.12
CA ARG A 19 -3.69 8.34 -7.67
C ARG A 19 -3.02 7.02 -7.36
N ASN A 20 -3.24 6.52 -6.15
CA ASN A 20 -2.84 5.19 -5.80
C ASN A 20 -3.97 4.49 -5.04
N ASN A 21 -4.27 3.23 -5.35
CA ASN A 21 -5.33 2.55 -4.60
C ASN A 21 -4.79 2.09 -3.24
N VAL A 22 -5.69 1.91 -2.25
CA VAL A 22 -5.30 1.64 -0.86
C VAL A 22 -4.33 0.46 -0.72
N TRP A 23 -4.52 -0.60 -1.51
CA TRP A 23 -3.70 -1.80 -1.49
C TRP A 23 -2.23 -1.55 -1.86
N TRP A 24 -2.01 -0.61 -2.78
CA TRP A 24 -0.68 -0.24 -3.26
C TRP A 24 -0.11 0.99 -2.54
N TRP A 25 -0.96 1.76 -1.87
CA TRP A 25 -0.54 2.93 -1.12
C TRP A 25 0.13 2.57 0.20
N HIS A 26 -0.47 1.68 1.01
CA HIS A 26 0.11 1.35 2.32
C HIS A 26 1.57 0.85 2.21
N PRO A 27 1.91 -0.12 1.34
CA PRO A 27 3.30 -0.57 1.21
C PRO A 27 4.23 0.50 0.65
N LEU A 28 3.75 1.36 -0.25
CA LEU A 28 4.53 2.49 -0.76
C LEU A 28 4.84 3.49 0.36
N TRP A 29 3.85 3.84 1.16
CA TRP A 29 3.99 4.81 2.24
C TRP A 29 4.87 4.26 3.38
N GLU A 30 4.67 3.01 3.78
CA GLU A 30 5.51 2.33 4.78
C GLU A 30 6.98 2.29 4.36
N TYR A 31 7.26 2.08 3.05
CA TYR A 31 8.61 2.19 2.53
C TYR A 31 9.18 3.62 2.66
N CYS A 32 8.36 4.66 2.44
CA CYS A 32 8.76 6.04 2.61
C CYS A 32 9.08 6.35 4.09
N GLU A 33 8.26 5.87 5.03
CA GLU A 33 8.49 5.98 6.47
C GLU A 33 9.82 5.35 6.88
N ARG A 34 10.12 4.14 6.37
CA ARG A 34 11.40 3.46 6.60
C ARG A 34 12.60 4.24 6.04
N LEU A 35 12.44 4.83 4.86
CA LEU A 35 13.50 5.52 4.13
C LEU A 35 13.81 6.91 4.70
N ALA A 36 12.80 7.60 5.24
CA ALA A 36 12.93 8.99 5.69
C ALA A 36 12.22 9.26 7.03
N PRO A 37 12.59 8.56 8.12
CA PRO A 37 11.95 8.72 9.43
C PRO A 37 12.19 10.11 10.06
N ASP A 38 13.17 10.86 9.57
CA ASP A 38 13.41 12.26 9.95
C ASP A 38 12.49 13.26 9.22
N LEU A 39 11.91 12.88 8.08
CA LEU A 39 10.92 13.67 7.35
C LEU A 39 9.48 13.27 7.68
N ILE A 40 9.27 11.99 7.96
CA ILE A 40 7.97 11.38 8.20
C ILE A 40 7.94 10.90 9.66
N PRO A 41 7.32 11.67 10.57
CA PRO A 41 7.20 11.31 11.97
C PRO A 41 6.48 9.97 12.17
N SER A 42 6.80 9.22 13.21
CA SER A 42 6.16 7.93 13.50
C SER A 42 4.66 8.02 13.82
N ASP A 43 4.17 9.21 14.18
CA ASP A 43 2.76 9.52 14.44
C ASP A 43 2.07 10.21 13.25
N ASN A 44 2.68 10.15 12.06
CA ASN A 44 2.07 10.67 10.84
C ASN A 44 0.74 9.98 10.50
N LEU A 45 -0.08 10.66 9.70
CA LEU A 45 -1.38 10.15 9.27
C LEU A 45 -1.41 9.77 7.79
N GLY A 46 -0.25 9.51 7.18
CA GLY A 46 -0.13 9.24 5.75
C GLY A 46 -0.83 7.97 5.27
N HIS A 47 -1.37 7.15 6.16
CA HIS A 47 -2.22 6.00 5.84
C HIS A 47 -3.72 6.33 5.78
N TYR A 48 -4.10 7.60 5.93
CA TYR A 48 -5.49 8.06 5.97
C TYR A 48 -5.75 9.19 4.95
N ASN A 49 -7.01 9.30 4.52
CA ASN A 49 -7.50 10.37 3.65
C ASN A 49 -7.99 11.55 4.50
N ASP A 50 -7.06 12.24 5.16
CA ASP A 50 -7.37 13.24 6.19
C ASP A 50 -6.72 14.61 5.95
N GLY A 51 -6.05 14.78 4.82
CA GLY A 51 -5.33 15.98 4.43
C GLY A 51 -3.86 15.99 4.87
N TRP A 52 -3.35 14.95 5.54
CA TRP A 52 -1.94 14.86 5.90
C TRP A 52 -1.04 14.85 4.65
N GLY A 53 0.16 15.43 4.75
CA GLY A 53 1.15 15.39 3.69
C GLY A 53 2.42 16.16 4.06
N LEU A 54 3.34 16.26 3.10
CA LEU A 54 4.61 16.96 3.28
C LEU A 54 4.58 18.34 2.63
N ASP A 55 5.36 19.28 3.18
CA ASP A 55 5.63 20.56 2.53
C ASP A 55 6.60 20.40 1.35
N GLY A 56 6.82 21.48 0.59
CA GLY A 56 7.67 21.45 -0.61
C GLY A 56 9.12 21.02 -0.37
N PRO A 57 9.82 21.55 0.65
CA PRO A 57 11.16 21.08 0.99
C PRO A 57 11.21 19.59 1.36
N ALA A 58 10.31 19.12 2.23
CA ALA A 58 10.29 17.72 2.64
C ALA A 58 9.86 16.77 1.50
N SER A 59 8.91 17.18 0.65
CA SER A 59 8.50 16.39 -0.52
C SER A 59 9.64 16.22 -1.52
N LEU A 60 10.41 17.29 -1.77
CA LEU A 60 11.57 17.24 -2.66
C LEU A 60 12.70 16.40 -2.09
N GLU A 61 12.96 16.50 -0.78
CA GLU A 61 13.97 15.67 -0.13
C GLU A 61 13.58 14.19 -0.17
N LEU A 62 12.31 13.85 0.08
CA LEU A 62 11.82 12.49 -0.09
C LEU A 62 12.01 11.99 -1.54
N ALA A 63 11.73 12.84 -2.54
CA ALA A 63 11.98 12.50 -3.95
C ALA A 63 13.47 12.19 -4.22
N ASN A 64 14.39 12.97 -3.65
CA ASN A 64 15.82 12.73 -3.81
C ASN A 64 16.26 11.38 -3.21
N ARG A 65 15.74 11.02 -2.03
CA ARG A 65 16.03 9.74 -1.38
C ARG A 65 15.46 8.56 -2.16
N LEU A 66 14.23 8.67 -2.63
CA LEU A 66 13.62 7.64 -3.49
C LEU A 66 14.42 7.46 -4.79
N ALA A 67 14.87 8.55 -5.41
CA ALA A 67 15.70 8.49 -6.60
C ALA A 67 17.06 7.81 -6.33
N ALA A 68 17.70 8.08 -5.20
CA ALA A 68 18.94 7.43 -4.80
C ALA A 68 18.73 5.93 -4.55
N ALA A 69 17.65 5.55 -3.87
CA ALA A 69 17.30 4.14 -3.63
C ALA A 69 16.97 3.40 -4.94
N LEU A 70 16.27 4.05 -5.89
CA LEU A 70 16.02 3.52 -7.23
C LEU A 70 17.32 3.36 -8.04
N ALA A 71 18.24 4.32 -7.94
CA ALA A 71 19.50 4.30 -8.70
C ALA A 71 20.48 3.23 -8.20
N THR A 72 20.45 2.93 -6.90
CA THR A 72 21.30 1.92 -6.27
C THR A 72 20.72 0.50 -6.35
N GLY A 73 19.44 0.36 -6.74
CA GLY A 73 18.75 -0.92 -6.79
C GLY A 73 18.17 -1.39 -5.45
N GLU A 74 18.21 -0.55 -4.40
CA GLU A 74 17.62 -0.88 -3.09
C GLU A 74 16.10 -1.11 -3.21
N VAL A 75 15.42 -0.32 -4.04
CA VAL A 75 13.97 -0.45 -4.24
C VAL A 75 13.62 -1.79 -4.90
N GLU A 76 14.37 -2.19 -5.92
CA GLU A 76 14.20 -3.49 -6.58
C GLU A 76 14.51 -4.66 -5.63
N GLN A 77 15.57 -4.53 -4.81
CA GLN A 77 15.87 -5.52 -3.79
C GLN A 77 14.72 -5.65 -2.77
N TYR A 78 14.25 -4.53 -2.22
CA TYR A 78 13.13 -4.52 -1.28
C TYR A 78 11.86 -5.10 -1.91
N ALA A 79 11.57 -4.78 -3.18
CA ALA A 79 10.40 -5.33 -3.87
C ALA A 79 10.47 -6.86 -4.00
N ASN A 80 11.65 -7.41 -4.29
CA ASN A 80 11.85 -8.85 -4.39
C ASN A 80 11.73 -9.54 -3.03
N GLU A 81 12.34 -8.97 -1.99
CA GLU A 81 12.26 -9.49 -0.62
C GLU A 81 10.83 -9.45 -0.09
N TYR A 82 10.11 -8.35 -0.32
CA TYR A 82 8.72 -8.19 0.07
C TYR A 82 7.79 -9.17 -0.67
N ALA A 83 7.99 -9.35 -1.98
CA ALA A 83 7.24 -10.35 -2.75
C ALA A 83 7.51 -11.78 -2.26
N ALA A 84 8.76 -12.11 -1.94
CA ALA A 84 9.12 -13.41 -1.37
C ALA A 84 8.48 -13.62 0.02
N PHE A 85 8.46 -12.59 0.87
CA PHE A 85 7.77 -12.60 2.14
C PHE A 85 6.27 -12.89 1.97
N LEU A 86 5.58 -12.15 1.09
CA LEU A 86 4.15 -12.35 0.83
C LEU A 86 3.85 -13.75 0.28
N ALA A 87 4.70 -14.27 -0.62
CA ALA A 87 4.54 -15.62 -1.17
C ALA A 87 4.76 -16.73 -0.14
N ALA A 88 5.52 -16.46 0.92
CA ALA A 88 5.78 -17.40 2.01
C ALA A 88 4.69 -17.40 3.10
N LEU A 89 3.75 -16.43 3.06
CA LEU A 89 2.66 -16.37 4.04
C LEU A 89 1.72 -17.57 3.88
N PRO A 90 1.39 -18.27 4.97
CA PRO A 90 0.48 -19.40 4.90
C PRO A 90 -0.94 -18.93 4.67
N ASP A 91 -1.73 -19.75 3.95
CA ASP A 91 -3.17 -19.54 3.90
C ASP A 91 -3.79 -19.49 5.30
N GLU A 92 -4.83 -18.68 5.45
CA GLU A 92 -5.59 -18.52 6.68
C GLU A 92 -6.91 -19.31 6.62
N PRO A 93 -7.41 -19.80 7.77
CA PRO A 93 -8.72 -20.43 7.81
C PRO A 93 -9.81 -19.43 7.43
N CYS A 94 -10.73 -19.84 6.56
CA CYS A 94 -11.84 -18.99 6.16
C CYS A 94 -12.78 -18.75 7.34
N THR A 95 -12.90 -17.49 7.75
CA THR A 95 -13.75 -17.06 8.89
C THR A 95 -15.25 -17.23 8.63
N ILE A 96 -15.68 -17.20 7.35
CA ILE A 96 -17.10 -17.35 6.97
C ILE A 96 -17.60 -18.77 7.27
N CYS A 97 -16.78 -19.79 7.04
CA CYS A 97 -17.13 -21.20 7.21
C CYS A 97 -16.37 -21.90 8.35
N ALA A 98 -15.66 -21.14 9.19
CA ALA A 98 -14.77 -21.65 10.23
C ALA A 98 -13.78 -22.71 9.71
N GLY A 99 -13.21 -22.49 8.52
CA GLY A 99 -12.18 -23.36 7.95
C GLY A 99 -12.66 -24.65 7.28
N THR A 100 -13.97 -24.90 7.23
CA THR A 100 -14.51 -26.21 6.80
C THR A 100 -14.80 -26.34 5.30
N GLY A 101 -14.79 -25.22 4.57
CA GLY A 101 -15.25 -25.17 3.17
C GLY A 101 -16.77 -25.19 3.00
N LYS A 102 -17.54 -25.38 4.08
CA LYS A 102 -19.01 -25.34 4.05
C LYS A 102 -19.54 -24.37 5.09
N ARG A 103 -20.36 -23.41 4.67
CA ARG A 103 -20.88 -22.35 5.54
C ARG A 103 -22.28 -22.64 6.05
N ALA A 104 -22.62 -22.01 7.17
CA ALA A 104 -23.99 -21.87 7.63
C ALA A 104 -24.84 -21.04 6.64
N GLU A 105 -26.17 -21.14 6.78
CA GLU A 105 -27.10 -20.36 5.97
C GLU A 105 -27.06 -18.88 6.37
N PRO A 106 -26.94 -17.93 5.42
CA PRO A 106 -26.99 -16.51 5.72
C PRO A 106 -28.27 -16.13 6.51
N PRO A 107 -28.19 -15.23 7.50
CA PRO A 107 -27.05 -14.37 7.81
C PRO A 107 -26.00 -14.98 8.75
N HIS A 108 -26.14 -16.24 9.17
CA HIS A 108 -25.22 -16.87 10.11
C HIS A 108 -23.85 -17.18 9.49
N THR A 109 -22.79 -17.01 10.28
CA THR A 109 -21.42 -17.40 9.94
C THR A 109 -21.00 -18.63 10.73
N GLY A 110 -20.01 -19.37 10.22
CA GLY A 110 -19.53 -20.62 10.81
C GLY A 110 -19.77 -21.82 9.90
N ALA A 111 -19.42 -23.01 10.39
CA ALA A 111 -19.55 -24.25 9.65
C ALA A 111 -21.03 -24.60 9.38
N GLY A 112 -21.31 -25.19 8.23
CA GLY A 112 -22.65 -25.65 7.87
C GLY A 112 -22.62 -26.66 6.72
N THR A 113 -23.71 -26.71 5.94
CA THR A 113 -23.88 -27.69 4.85
C THR A 113 -23.74 -27.07 3.47
N LEU A 114 -23.84 -25.75 3.34
CA LEU A 114 -23.80 -25.05 2.06
C LEU A 114 -22.35 -24.84 1.59
N PRO A 115 -22.04 -24.98 0.29
CA PRO A 115 -20.74 -24.60 -0.25
C PRO A 115 -20.36 -23.16 0.14
N CYS A 116 -19.15 -22.96 0.65
CA CYS A 116 -18.71 -21.63 1.04
C CYS A 116 -18.17 -20.86 -0.16
N ASN A 117 -18.96 -19.93 -0.69
CA ASN A 117 -18.54 -19.02 -1.76
C ASN A 117 -17.35 -18.13 -1.37
N GLY A 118 -17.22 -17.75 -0.09
CA GLY A 118 -16.14 -16.87 0.35
C GLY A 118 -14.73 -17.46 0.23
N CYS A 119 -14.58 -18.79 0.22
CA CYS A 119 -13.30 -19.49 0.05
C CYS A 119 -13.38 -20.55 -1.06
N GLU A 120 -14.39 -20.46 -1.92
CA GLU A 120 -14.61 -21.45 -3.00
C GLU A 120 -14.60 -22.90 -2.50
N SER A 121 -15.16 -23.11 -1.30
CA SER A 121 -15.20 -24.39 -0.59
C SER A 121 -13.85 -25.02 -0.20
N SER A 122 -12.73 -24.31 -0.31
CA SER A 122 -11.41 -24.79 0.14
C SER A 122 -11.27 -24.81 1.68
N GLY A 123 -12.06 -23.98 2.37
CA GLY A 123 -11.90 -23.72 3.80
C GLY A 123 -10.72 -22.78 4.12
N ARG A 124 -9.95 -22.36 3.12
CA ARG A 124 -8.73 -21.58 3.27
C ARG A 124 -8.77 -20.35 2.37
N LYS A 125 -8.07 -19.30 2.74
CA LYS A 125 -7.89 -18.11 1.90
C LYS A 125 -6.44 -17.69 1.93
N PRO A 126 -5.94 -17.02 0.89
CA PRO A 126 -4.67 -16.32 0.97
C PRO A 126 -4.66 -15.39 2.19
N HIS A 127 -3.51 -15.28 2.85
CA HIS A 127 -3.31 -14.38 3.98
C HIS A 127 -3.66 -12.94 3.58
N PHE A 128 -4.39 -12.20 4.41
CA PHE A 128 -4.90 -10.87 4.02
C PHE A 128 -3.82 -9.89 3.52
N ALA A 129 -2.62 -9.95 4.10
CA ALA A 129 -1.48 -9.13 3.67
C ALA A 129 -1.08 -9.32 2.19
N THR A 130 -1.38 -10.46 1.55
CA THR A 130 -1.05 -10.67 0.13
C THR A 130 -1.83 -9.74 -0.81
N HIS A 131 -2.85 -9.05 -0.31
CA HIS A 131 -3.56 -8.01 -1.05
C HIS A 131 -2.74 -6.73 -1.21
N TYR A 132 -1.65 -6.54 -0.46
CA TYR A 132 -0.89 -5.29 -0.42
C TYR A 132 0.49 -5.45 -1.09
N PRO A 133 0.59 -5.45 -2.43
CA PRO A 133 1.86 -5.60 -3.12
C PRO A 133 2.70 -4.31 -3.12
N PHE A 134 4.01 -4.47 -3.33
CA PHE A 134 4.96 -3.37 -3.51
C PHE A 134 5.63 -3.47 -4.89
N SER A 135 5.92 -2.34 -5.55
CA SER A 135 6.68 -2.35 -6.81
C SER A 135 7.55 -1.10 -7.00
N ALA A 136 8.72 -1.30 -7.61
CA ALA A 136 9.61 -0.22 -8.01
C ALA A 136 8.98 0.74 -9.02
N GLY A 137 8.07 0.24 -9.87
CA GLY A 137 7.32 1.08 -10.81
C GLY A 137 6.44 2.10 -10.10
N ASN A 138 5.76 1.69 -9.02
CA ASN A 138 4.94 2.60 -8.22
C ASN A 138 5.78 3.64 -7.49
N VAL A 139 6.92 3.22 -6.93
CA VAL A 139 7.90 4.13 -6.30
C VAL A 139 8.41 5.18 -7.28
N ARG A 140 8.75 4.77 -8.51
CA ARG A 140 9.22 5.68 -9.57
C ARG A 140 8.15 6.69 -9.97
N ALA A 141 6.88 6.27 -10.05
CA ALA A 141 5.78 7.17 -10.35
C ALA A 141 5.57 8.20 -9.22
N PHE A 142 5.64 7.76 -7.96
CA PHE A 142 5.50 8.65 -6.81
C PHE A 142 6.67 9.62 -6.66
N GLU A 143 7.90 9.14 -6.85
CA GLU A 143 9.10 9.99 -6.88
C GLU A 143 8.98 11.10 -7.93
N ALA A 144 8.49 10.79 -9.12
CA ALA A 144 8.32 11.75 -10.18
C ALA A 144 7.22 12.79 -9.87
N PHE A 145 6.14 12.39 -9.18
CA PHE A 145 5.13 13.31 -8.65
C PHE A 145 5.73 14.26 -7.60
N LEU A 146 6.49 13.73 -6.64
CA LEU A 146 7.06 14.49 -5.52
C LEU A 146 8.02 15.59 -5.98
N ARG A 147 8.73 15.39 -7.10
CA ARG A 147 9.60 16.41 -7.69
C ARG A 147 8.85 17.67 -8.11
N ASP A 148 7.59 17.52 -8.51
CA ASP A 148 6.84 18.58 -9.17
C ASP A 148 5.71 19.15 -8.31
N CYS A 149 5.30 18.47 -7.23
CA CYS A 149 4.12 18.85 -6.44
C CYS A 149 4.30 20.08 -5.54
N ARG A 150 5.55 20.40 -5.16
CA ARG A 150 5.91 21.46 -4.19
C ARG A 150 5.18 21.33 -2.85
N GLY A 151 5.02 20.10 -2.40
CA GLY A 151 4.22 19.73 -1.23
C GLY A 151 2.94 19.01 -1.67
N PHE A 152 2.37 18.20 -0.80
CA PHE A 152 1.16 17.45 -1.12
C PHE A 152 0.25 17.28 0.09
N SER A 153 -0.98 16.81 -0.16
CA SER A 153 -1.93 16.35 0.86
C SER A 153 -2.66 15.11 0.36
N ILE A 154 -3.06 14.22 1.28
CA ILE A 154 -3.73 12.95 0.99
C ILE A 154 -5.24 13.09 1.27
N SER A 155 -6.09 12.66 0.34
CA SER A 155 -7.56 12.79 0.38
C SER A 155 -8.29 11.57 -0.18
#